data_AF-A0A6L8KW17-F1
#
_entry.id   AF-A0A6L8KW17-F1
#
_cell.length_a   1.000
_cell.length_b   1.000
_cell.length_c   1.000
_cell.angle_alpha   90.00
_cell.angle_beta   90.00
_cell.angle_gamma   90.00
#
_symmetry.space_group_name_H-M   'P 1'
#
loop_
_entity.id
_entity.type
_entity.pdbx_description
1 polymer ?
#
loop_
_entity_poly.entity_id
_entity_poly.type
_entity_poly.pdbx_seq_one_letter_code
_entity_poly.pdbx_strand_id
1 'polypeptide(L)'
;MQPDKVSTTISCDELGPAGIRGELFVLDVFENEARRDEDRLHDTSMRKFKLAGRLGKSETATEDIKFGFDVNDGDSFLLTPETTHLSRVRCPDGVFELRKNSRGEHSLVAFECEAGSIADARKKFMLAVVPFLDLLTFNVNSPLFLTSISIEDSKNNIRALDYVSPYRPATLSPHFGSLFPELMPVFALYREAKNSGSSFYKFLCYHKLLDGIYGIMRANLFKQAKSKNITLTQQRDVVPDSPYIVESLRQHIGQSIKVFLDSTLTPRYRNAVAHFVTDDGGILNMSLPEHINSYAEILYVTELAVRVAIESYQSMLAELHSKG
;
A
#
# COMPACT_ATOMS: atom_id res chain seq x y z
N MET A 1 13.86 -13.85 -34.86
CA MET A 1 13.86 -12.45 -34.38
C MET A 1 13.04 -12.41 -33.11
N GLN A 2 13.68 -12.21 -31.95
CA GLN A 2 12.94 -11.78 -30.77
C GLN A 2 12.40 -10.38 -31.10
N PRO A 3 11.11 -10.10 -30.89
CA PRO A 3 10.63 -8.73 -30.99
C PRO A 3 11.41 -7.89 -29.99
N ASP A 4 11.99 -6.78 -30.44
CA ASP A 4 12.66 -5.81 -29.57
C ASP A 4 11.72 -5.51 -28.39
N LYS A 5 12.18 -5.78 -27.17
CA LYS A 5 11.44 -5.45 -25.96
C LYS A 5 11.35 -3.93 -25.91
N VAL A 6 10.20 -3.38 -26.30
CA VAL A 6 9.88 -1.97 -26.10
C VAL A 6 9.92 -1.72 -24.59
N SER A 7 10.91 -0.96 -24.15
CA SER A 7 11.07 -0.54 -22.77
C SER A 7 10.90 0.97 -22.68
N THR A 8 9.99 1.41 -21.81
CA THR A 8 9.81 2.83 -21.47
C THR A 8 10.33 3.05 -20.06
N THR A 9 11.09 4.12 -19.86
CA THR A 9 11.54 4.54 -18.53
C THR A 9 10.66 5.69 -18.06
N ILE A 10 10.03 5.52 -16.90
CA ILE A 10 9.25 6.56 -16.22
C ILE A 10 10.09 7.04 -15.04
N SER A 11 10.17 8.36 -14.84
CA SER A 11 10.88 8.86 -13.67
C SER A 11 10.14 8.46 -12.42
N CYS A 12 10.89 8.02 -11.44
CA CYS A 12 10.43 7.80 -10.09
C CYS A 12 9.60 9.01 -9.58
N ASP A 13 9.97 10.25 -9.87
CA ASP A 13 9.24 11.44 -9.42
C ASP A 13 7.82 11.58 -10.00
N GLU A 14 7.49 10.83 -11.05
CA GLU A 14 6.17 10.80 -11.70
C GLU A 14 5.22 9.74 -11.09
N LEU A 15 5.74 8.83 -10.25
CA LEU A 15 5.03 7.69 -9.69
C LEU A 15 4.32 7.97 -8.35
N GLY A 16 4.20 9.25 -7.99
CA GLY A 16 3.68 9.67 -6.69
C GLY A 16 4.58 9.31 -5.49
N PRO A 17 4.11 9.55 -4.25
CA PRO A 17 4.95 9.43 -3.06
C PRO A 17 5.32 7.98 -2.76
N ALA A 18 6.53 7.80 -2.24
CA ALA A 18 7.09 6.49 -1.91
C ALA A 18 6.25 5.70 -0.90
N GLY A 19 6.15 4.39 -1.12
CA GLY A 19 5.45 3.45 -0.24
C GLY A 19 3.92 3.44 -0.42
N ILE A 20 3.37 4.24 -1.33
CA ILE A 20 1.95 4.26 -1.66
C ILE A 20 1.69 3.36 -2.87
N ARG A 21 0.53 2.69 -2.87
CA ARG A 21 0.07 1.91 -4.01
C ARG A 21 -0.40 2.85 -5.14
N GLY A 22 0.11 2.64 -6.34
CA GLY A 22 -0.33 3.30 -7.55
C GLY A 22 -0.81 2.31 -8.59
N GLU A 23 -1.37 2.85 -9.66
CA GLU A 23 -1.71 2.10 -10.87
C GLU A 23 -1.19 2.86 -12.09
N LEU A 24 -0.59 2.13 -13.03
CA LEU A 24 -0.20 2.67 -14.32
C LEU A 24 -1.01 2.00 -15.42
N PHE A 25 -1.38 2.79 -16.42
CA PHE A 25 -2.02 2.32 -17.64
C PHE A 25 -1.11 2.66 -18.83
N VAL A 26 -0.79 1.67 -19.64
CA VAL A 26 -0.11 1.83 -20.92
C VAL A 26 -1.08 1.49 -22.02
N LEU A 27 -1.32 2.44 -22.90
CA LEU A 27 -2.18 2.30 -24.06
C LEU A 27 -1.29 2.17 -25.28
N ASP A 28 -1.33 1.02 -25.95
CA ASP A 28 -0.60 0.85 -27.20
C ASP A 28 -1.28 1.72 -28.28
N VAL A 29 -0.50 2.51 -29.01
CA VAL A 29 -0.98 3.37 -30.11
C VAL A 29 -0.57 2.72 -31.42
N PHE A 30 -1.56 2.36 -32.24
CA PHE A 30 -1.36 1.79 -33.58
C PHE A 30 -1.73 2.83 -34.64
N GLU A 31 -1.13 2.76 -35.83
CA GLU A 31 -1.39 3.70 -36.94
C GLU A 31 -2.88 3.81 -37.31
N ASN A 32 -3.65 2.74 -37.09
CA ASN A 32 -5.09 2.67 -37.39
C ASN A 32 -5.99 2.88 -36.16
N GLU A 33 -5.45 3.26 -35.01
CA GLU A 33 -6.25 3.49 -33.80
C GLU A 33 -6.93 4.86 -33.88
N ALA A 34 -8.23 4.84 -34.18
CA ALA A 34 -9.06 6.05 -34.32
C ALA A 34 -9.80 6.43 -33.03
N ARG A 35 -9.82 5.55 -32.01
CA ARG A 35 -10.50 5.81 -30.74
C ARG A 35 -9.63 6.71 -29.86
N ARG A 36 -10.25 7.57 -29.06
CA ARG A 36 -9.52 8.37 -28.04
C ARG A 36 -9.14 7.48 -26.86
N ASP A 37 -8.05 7.83 -26.19
CA ASP A 37 -7.58 7.11 -25.00
C ASP A 37 -8.63 7.06 -23.88
N GLU A 38 -9.35 8.15 -23.68
CA GLU A 38 -10.47 8.25 -22.72
C GLU A 38 -11.58 7.23 -23.04
N ASP A 39 -11.95 7.10 -24.31
CA ASP A 39 -13.01 6.18 -24.75
C ASP A 39 -12.58 4.70 -24.53
N ARG A 40 -11.28 4.42 -24.66
CA ARG A 40 -10.70 3.10 -24.42
C ARG A 40 -10.63 2.78 -22.92
N LEU A 41 -10.19 3.74 -22.10
CA LEU A 41 -10.08 3.59 -20.64
C LEU A 41 -11.44 3.42 -19.97
N HIS A 42 -12.47 4.09 -20.48
CA HIS A 42 -13.82 4.08 -19.93
C HIS A 42 -14.79 3.14 -20.66
N ASP A 43 -14.29 2.27 -21.54
CA ASP A 43 -15.10 1.21 -22.15
C ASP A 43 -15.61 0.23 -21.07
N THR A 44 -16.92 0.17 -20.90
CA THR A 44 -17.62 -0.68 -19.92
C THR A 44 -18.15 -1.99 -20.50
N SER A 45 -17.94 -2.23 -21.80
CA SER A 45 -18.44 -3.44 -22.46
C SER A 45 -17.75 -4.70 -21.94
N MET A 46 -18.53 -5.77 -21.82
CA MET A 46 -18.04 -7.08 -21.40
C MET A 46 -17.02 -7.62 -22.40
N ARG A 47 -15.84 -7.99 -21.90
CA ARG A 47 -14.73 -8.51 -22.70
C ARG A 47 -13.77 -9.33 -21.85
N LYS A 48 -12.88 -10.05 -22.52
CA LYS A 48 -11.87 -10.89 -21.88
C LYS A 48 -10.68 -10.07 -21.41
N PHE A 49 -10.24 -10.35 -20.19
CA PHE A 49 -9.02 -9.83 -19.60
C PHE A 49 -8.08 -10.98 -19.24
N LYS A 50 -6.78 -10.74 -19.37
CA LYS A 50 -5.75 -11.64 -18.86
C LYS A 50 -5.05 -10.97 -17.70
N LEU A 51 -4.90 -11.70 -16.59
CA LEU A 51 -4.26 -11.20 -15.39
C LEU A 51 -3.12 -12.12 -15.01
N ALA A 52 -2.01 -11.50 -14.59
CA ALA A 52 -0.85 -12.19 -14.05
C ALA A 52 -0.53 -11.58 -12.68
N GLY A 53 -0.54 -12.40 -11.64
CA GLY A 53 -0.12 -12.02 -10.29
C GLY A 53 1.28 -12.55 -9.99
N ARG A 54 2.23 -11.69 -9.68
CA ARG A 54 3.60 -12.09 -9.31
C ARG A 54 3.66 -12.51 -7.85
N LEU A 55 4.12 -13.72 -7.59
CA LEU A 55 4.35 -14.20 -6.23
C LEU A 55 5.74 -13.77 -5.74
N GLY A 56 5.85 -13.52 -4.44
CA GLY A 56 7.10 -13.13 -3.81
C GLY A 56 7.32 -13.80 -2.44
N LYS A 57 8.58 -13.90 -2.04
CA LYS A 57 9.01 -14.25 -0.66
C LYS A 57 8.95 -13.07 0.32
N SER A 58 8.86 -11.85 -0.19
CA SER A 58 8.72 -10.62 0.59
C SER A 58 7.94 -9.56 -0.18
N GLU A 59 7.42 -8.56 0.53
CA GLU A 59 6.95 -7.31 -0.08
C GLU A 59 8.16 -6.44 -0.44
N THR A 60 8.88 -6.78 -1.50
CA THR A 60 10.01 -5.97 -1.97
C THR A 60 9.49 -4.88 -2.90
N ALA A 61 9.75 -3.62 -2.56
CA ALA A 61 9.63 -2.52 -3.51
C ALA A 61 10.66 -2.75 -4.62
N THR A 62 10.18 -2.88 -5.85
CA THR A 62 11.05 -3.03 -7.01
C THR A 62 11.57 -1.66 -7.43
N GLU A 63 12.88 -1.54 -7.67
CA GLU A 63 13.47 -0.33 -8.24
C GLU A 63 12.94 -0.05 -9.65
N ASP A 64 12.65 -1.12 -10.40
CA ASP A 64 12.09 -1.08 -11.75
C ASP A 64 10.65 -1.61 -11.80
N ILE A 65 9.78 -0.90 -12.51
CA ILE A 65 8.41 -1.31 -12.78
C ILE A 65 8.36 -2.02 -14.14
N LYS A 66 7.99 -3.31 -14.15
CA LYS A 66 7.83 -4.11 -15.36
C LYS A 66 6.35 -4.45 -15.60
N PHE A 67 5.77 -3.95 -16.69
CA PHE A 67 4.38 -4.28 -17.10
C PHE A 67 4.22 -5.74 -17.54
N GLY A 68 5.24 -6.27 -18.21
CA GLY A 68 5.31 -7.68 -18.58
C GLY A 68 6.33 -8.38 -17.71
N PHE A 69 5.86 -9.31 -16.88
CA PHE A 69 6.71 -10.22 -16.12
C PHE A 69 6.37 -11.65 -16.47
N ASP A 70 7.39 -12.50 -16.50
CA ASP A 70 7.25 -13.93 -16.71
C ASP A 70 7.44 -14.71 -15.41
N VAL A 71 7.35 -16.04 -15.51
CA VAL A 71 7.47 -16.92 -14.35
C VAL A 71 8.79 -16.73 -13.60
N ASN A 72 9.86 -16.26 -14.22
CA ASN A 72 11.16 -16.12 -13.58
C ASN A 72 11.35 -14.78 -12.86
N ASP A 73 10.45 -13.81 -13.06
CA ASP A 73 10.47 -12.54 -12.31
C ASP A 73 9.88 -12.68 -10.90
N GLY A 74 9.20 -13.80 -10.59
CA GLY A 74 8.61 -14.08 -9.28
C GLY A 74 9.33 -15.21 -8.52
N ASP A 75 9.03 -15.32 -7.23
CA ASP A 75 9.54 -16.36 -6.35
C ASP A 75 8.58 -16.68 -5.21
N SER A 76 8.75 -17.86 -4.60
CA SER A 76 8.07 -18.19 -3.34
C SER A 76 8.79 -19.34 -2.64
N PHE A 77 8.34 -19.70 -1.45
CA PHE A 77 8.78 -20.91 -0.75
C PHE A 77 8.02 -22.17 -1.18
N LEU A 78 7.06 -22.06 -2.10
CA LEU A 78 6.23 -23.17 -2.55
C LEU A 78 6.92 -23.93 -3.68
N LEU A 79 7.40 -25.14 -3.42
CA LEU A 79 8.01 -26.00 -4.43
C LEU A 79 6.99 -26.96 -5.02
N THR A 80 7.05 -27.17 -6.33
CA THR A 80 6.28 -28.22 -7.00
C THR A 80 7.10 -29.51 -7.07
N PRO A 81 6.54 -30.68 -6.68
CA PRO A 81 7.17 -31.97 -6.96
C PRO A 81 7.42 -32.14 -8.47
N GLU A 82 8.53 -32.77 -8.86
CA GLU A 82 8.93 -32.89 -10.27
C GLU A 82 7.87 -33.54 -11.17
N THR A 83 6.98 -34.35 -10.60
CA THR A 83 5.92 -35.09 -11.29
C THR A 83 4.62 -34.30 -11.51
N THR A 84 4.49 -33.12 -10.91
CA THR A 84 3.26 -32.31 -11.01
C THR A 84 3.43 -31.21 -12.06
N HIS A 85 2.63 -31.28 -13.12
CA HIS A 85 2.78 -30.41 -14.28
C HIS A 85 1.93 -29.13 -14.23
N LEU A 86 0.80 -29.10 -13.51
CA LEU A 86 -0.07 -27.92 -13.41
C LEU A 86 -0.94 -27.94 -12.15
N SER A 87 -0.98 -26.82 -11.42
CA SER A 87 -1.98 -26.55 -10.38
C SER A 87 -3.04 -25.60 -10.94
N ARG A 88 -4.05 -26.15 -11.63
CA ARG A 88 -5.23 -25.39 -12.07
C ARG A 88 -6.32 -25.46 -11.02
N VAL A 89 -6.88 -24.31 -10.68
CA VAL A 89 -7.95 -24.19 -9.70
C VAL A 89 -9.15 -23.54 -10.39
N ARG A 90 -10.30 -24.21 -10.29
CA ARG A 90 -11.56 -23.67 -10.81
C ARG A 90 -12.21 -22.81 -9.73
N CYS A 91 -12.66 -21.61 -10.10
CA CYS A 91 -13.37 -20.68 -9.24
C CYS A 91 -14.64 -20.17 -9.96
N PRO A 92 -15.61 -19.57 -9.25
CA PRO A 92 -16.85 -19.08 -9.87
C PRO A 92 -16.63 -18.14 -11.06
N ASP A 93 -15.61 -17.28 -10.98
CA ASP A 93 -15.32 -16.25 -11.99
C ASP A 93 -14.30 -16.67 -13.06
N GLY A 94 -13.86 -17.94 -13.07
CA GLY A 94 -12.90 -18.42 -14.07
C GLY A 94 -12.02 -19.58 -13.63
N VAL A 95 -10.82 -19.64 -14.19
CA VAL A 95 -9.78 -20.61 -13.82
C VAL A 95 -8.48 -19.86 -13.65
N PHE A 96 -7.80 -20.07 -12.53
CA PHE A 96 -6.42 -19.62 -12.37
C PHE A 96 -5.45 -20.80 -12.34
N GLU A 97 -4.22 -20.51 -12.72
CA GLU A 97 -3.12 -21.46 -12.82
C GLU A 97 -1.92 -20.94 -12.03
N LEU A 98 -1.40 -21.74 -11.12
CA LEU A 98 -0.11 -21.47 -10.51
C LEU A 98 0.99 -22.02 -11.41
N ARG A 99 1.87 -21.12 -11.86
CA ARG A 99 3.02 -21.43 -12.70
C ARG A 99 4.31 -21.42 -11.89
N LYS A 100 5.28 -22.21 -12.35
CA LYS A 100 6.58 -22.37 -11.72
C LYS A 100 7.69 -21.67 -12.48
N ASN A 101 8.68 -21.17 -11.76
CA ASN A 101 9.92 -20.65 -12.34
C ASN A 101 10.92 -21.77 -12.64
N SER A 102 12.08 -21.41 -13.20
CA SER A 102 13.17 -22.35 -13.50
C SER A 102 13.76 -23.06 -12.27
N ARG A 103 13.51 -22.57 -11.06
CA ARG A 103 13.92 -23.20 -9.79
C ARG A 103 12.87 -24.16 -9.23
N GLY A 104 11.74 -24.34 -9.90
CA GLY A 104 10.64 -25.20 -9.44
C GLY A 104 9.76 -24.57 -8.37
N GLU A 105 9.92 -23.28 -8.10
CA GLU A 105 9.09 -22.52 -7.15
C GLU A 105 7.84 -22.00 -7.87
N HIS A 106 6.67 -22.05 -7.23
CA HIS A 106 5.50 -21.31 -7.72
C HIS A 106 5.78 -19.82 -7.65
N SER A 107 5.69 -19.12 -8.78
CA SER A 107 6.16 -17.74 -8.91
C SER A 107 5.14 -16.80 -9.54
N LEU A 108 4.10 -17.35 -10.16
CA LEU A 108 3.12 -16.57 -10.91
C LEU A 108 1.75 -17.23 -10.88
N VAL A 109 0.71 -16.42 -10.70
CA VAL A 109 -0.69 -16.80 -10.85
C VAL A 109 -1.18 -16.24 -12.18
N ALA A 110 -1.58 -17.09 -13.11
CA ALA A 110 -2.24 -16.66 -14.35
C ALA A 110 -3.74 -16.85 -14.24
N PHE A 111 -4.53 -15.86 -14.68
CA PHE A 111 -5.99 -15.88 -14.60
C PHE A 111 -6.60 -15.23 -15.84
N GLU A 112 -7.74 -15.74 -16.28
CA GLU A 112 -8.52 -15.17 -17.37
C GLU A 112 -9.98 -15.05 -16.93
N CYS A 113 -10.60 -13.90 -17.21
CA CYS A 113 -12.00 -13.66 -16.89
C CYS A 113 -12.68 -12.73 -17.91
N GLU A 114 -14.01 -12.71 -17.87
CA GLU A 114 -14.80 -11.68 -18.55
C GLU A 114 -15.21 -10.60 -17.55
N ALA A 115 -15.00 -9.34 -17.91
CA ALA A 115 -15.32 -8.19 -17.06
C ALA A 115 -15.73 -6.98 -17.91
N GLY A 116 -16.32 -5.97 -17.27
CA GLY A 116 -16.66 -4.70 -17.93
C GLY A 116 -15.53 -3.68 -17.89
N SER A 117 -14.57 -3.82 -16.96
CA SER A 117 -13.47 -2.87 -16.77
C SER A 117 -12.25 -3.54 -16.13
N ILE A 118 -11.10 -2.86 -16.17
CA ILE A 118 -9.87 -3.30 -15.51
C ILE A 118 -10.06 -3.44 -13.98
N ALA A 119 -10.80 -2.50 -13.37
CA ALA A 119 -11.10 -2.54 -11.93
C ALA A 119 -11.96 -3.76 -11.56
N ASP A 120 -12.98 -4.08 -12.38
CA ASP A 120 -13.82 -5.27 -12.19
C ASP A 120 -13.00 -6.56 -12.38
N ALA A 121 -12.17 -6.63 -13.42
CA ALA A 121 -11.29 -7.77 -13.67
C ALA A 121 -10.33 -8.03 -12.49
N ARG A 122 -9.72 -6.97 -11.95
CA ARG A 122 -8.86 -7.05 -10.75
C ARG A 122 -9.62 -7.54 -9.53
N LYS A 123 -10.84 -7.03 -9.31
CA LYS A 123 -11.68 -7.47 -8.19
C LYS A 123 -11.95 -8.97 -8.29
N LYS A 124 -12.34 -9.47 -9.46
CA LYS A 124 -12.57 -10.90 -9.70
C LYS A 124 -11.32 -11.73 -9.46
N PHE A 125 -10.16 -11.28 -9.97
CA PHE A 125 -8.89 -11.93 -9.70
C PHE A 125 -8.58 -12.03 -8.21
N MET A 126 -8.71 -10.94 -7.47
CA MET A 126 -8.41 -10.93 -6.05
C MET A 126 -9.35 -11.83 -5.25
N LEU A 127 -10.65 -11.81 -5.56
CA LEU A 127 -11.65 -12.68 -4.91
C LEU A 127 -11.43 -14.17 -5.22
N ALA A 128 -10.90 -14.50 -6.41
CA ALA A 128 -10.62 -15.87 -6.79
C ALA A 128 -9.29 -16.39 -6.21
N VAL A 129 -8.24 -15.57 -6.27
CA VAL A 129 -6.86 -16.00 -6.02
C VAL A 129 -6.49 -15.89 -4.55
N VAL A 130 -6.76 -14.75 -3.90
CA VAL A 130 -6.24 -14.47 -2.55
C VAL A 130 -6.73 -15.48 -1.51
N PRO A 131 -8.02 -15.89 -1.46
CA PRO A 131 -8.46 -16.91 -0.52
C PRO A 131 -7.74 -18.26 -0.69
N PHE A 132 -7.35 -18.59 -1.93
CA PHE A 132 -6.56 -19.78 -2.18
C PHE A 132 -5.11 -19.62 -1.70
N LEU A 133 -4.51 -18.43 -1.87
CA LEU A 133 -3.19 -18.12 -1.31
C LEU A 133 -3.19 -18.16 0.23
N ASP A 134 -4.28 -17.74 0.87
CA ASP A 134 -4.47 -17.83 2.32
C ASP A 134 -4.49 -19.30 2.77
N LEU A 135 -5.26 -20.15 2.07
CA LEU A 135 -5.31 -21.59 2.30
C LEU A 135 -3.93 -22.24 2.10
N LEU A 136 -3.19 -21.86 1.06
CA LEU A 136 -1.84 -22.37 0.83
C LEU A 136 -0.90 -21.98 1.98
N THR A 137 -0.89 -20.71 2.36
CA THR A 137 -0.07 -20.18 3.47
C THR A 137 -0.33 -20.94 4.77
N PHE A 138 -1.60 -21.24 5.07
CA PHE A 138 -1.99 -22.07 6.21
C PHE A 138 -1.42 -23.49 6.12
N ASN A 139 -1.59 -24.17 4.98
CA ASN A 139 -1.19 -25.57 4.83
C ASN A 139 0.34 -25.76 4.81
N VAL A 140 1.07 -24.83 4.20
CA VAL A 140 2.53 -24.94 4.06
C VAL A 140 3.31 -24.23 5.15
N ASN A 141 2.62 -23.46 6.01
CA ASN A 141 3.22 -22.66 7.07
C ASN A 141 4.40 -21.80 6.57
N SER A 142 4.19 -21.08 5.46
CA SER A 142 5.21 -20.28 4.82
C SER A 142 4.61 -19.01 4.23
N PRO A 143 5.29 -17.85 4.33
CA PRO A 143 4.74 -16.61 3.80
C PRO A 143 4.66 -16.65 2.28
N LEU A 144 3.62 -16.02 1.75
CA LEU A 144 3.37 -15.90 0.32
C LEU A 144 2.80 -14.52 0.03
N PHE A 145 3.49 -13.76 -0.82
CA PHE A 145 3.09 -12.40 -1.15
C PHE A 145 2.63 -12.31 -2.59
N LEU A 146 1.54 -11.58 -2.85
CA LEU A 146 1.16 -11.13 -4.18
C LEU A 146 1.75 -9.73 -4.38
N THR A 147 2.88 -9.66 -5.09
CA THR A 147 3.74 -8.46 -5.16
C THR A 147 3.33 -7.48 -6.24
N SER A 148 2.75 -7.97 -7.34
CA SER A 148 2.21 -7.14 -8.42
C SER A 148 1.17 -7.93 -9.22
N ILE A 149 0.32 -7.22 -9.95
CA ILE A 149 -0.78 -7.68 -10.77
C ILE A 149 -0.70 -6.90 -12.08
N SER A 150 -0.35 -7.60 -13.16
CA SER A 150 -0.45 -7.10 -14.52
C SER A 150 -1.79 -7.53 -15.12
N ILE A 151 -2.44 -6.61 -15.83
CA ILE A 151 -3.75 -6.80 -16.45
C ILE A 151 -3.66 -6.39 -17.91
N GLU A 152 -4.05 -7.28 -18.81
CA GLU A 152 -4.11 -7.03 -20.25
C GLU A 152 -5.57 -6.98 -20.71
N ASP A 153 -5.96 -5.86 -21.32
CA ASP A 153 -7.19 -5.67 -22.08
C ASP A 153 -6.85 -5.68 -23.56
N SER A 154 -6.92 -6.86 -24.18
CA SER A 154 -6.56 -7.00 -25.60
C SER A 154 -7.54 -6.30 -26.55
N LYS A 155 -8.78 -6.00 -26.14
CA LYS A 155 -9.75 -5.29 -26.99
C LYS A 155 -9.38 -3.82 -27.14
N ASN A 156 -8.97 -3.21 -26.03
CA ASN A 156 -8.62 -1.80 -25.97
C ASN A 156 -7.11 -1.56 -26.04
N ASN A 157 -6.31 -2.63 -26.18
CA ASN A 157 -4.85 -2.59 -26.18
C ASN A 157 -4.30 -1.81 -24.98
N ILE A 158 -4.82 -2.14 -23.79
CA ILE A 158 -4.41 -1.52 -22.53
C ILE A 158 -3.66 -2.56 -21.71
N ARG A 159 -2.54 -2.15 -21.11
CA ARG A 159 -1.88 -2.88 -20.04
C ARG A 159 -1.94 -2.05 -18.77
N ALA A 160 -2.51 -2.59 -17.72
CA ALA A 160 -2.50 -1.98 -16.41
C ALA A 160 -1.58 -2.76 -15.47
N LEU A 161 -0.95 -2.04 -14.56
CA LEU A 161 -0.08 -2.61 -13.54
C LEU A 161 -0.32 -1.90 -12.22
N ASP A 162 -0.59 -2.67 -11.17
CA ASP A 162 -0.49 -2.14 -9.81
C ASP A 162 0.96 -2.20 -9.31
N TYR A 163 1.35 -1.19 -8.55
CA TYR A 163 2.70 -1.09 -8.02
C TYR A 163 2.67 -0.39 -6.67
N VAL A 164 3.74 -0.55 -5.91
CA VAL A 164 4.05 0.32 -4.76
C VAL A 164 5.14 1.27 -5.20
N SER A 165 4.91 2.58 -5.10
CA SER A 165 5.89 3.58 -5.53
C SER A 165 7.21 3.36 -4.77
N PRO A 166 8.34 3.20 -5.48
CA PRO A 166 9.60 2.88 -4.84
C PRO A 166 10.09 4.01 -3.94
N TYR A 167 10.92 3.68 -2.94
CA TYR A 167 11.59 4.69 -2.13
C TYR A 167 12.67 5.41 -2.96
N ARG A 168 12.76 6.74 -2.80
CA ARG A 168 13.78 7.56 -3.47
C ARG A 168 15.08 7.56 -2.65
N PRO A 169 16.25 7.56 -3.30
CA PRO A 169 17.50 7.89 -2.63
C PRO A 169 17.38 9.26 -1.95
N ALA A 170 17.77 9.35 -0.68
CA ALA A 170 17.76 10.59 0.08
C ALA A 170 19.19 10.94 0.53
N THR A 171 19.56 12.21 0.42
CA THR A 171 20.84 12.70 0.94
C THR A 171 20.68 13.00 2.44
N LEU A 172 21.57 12.47 3.26
CA LEU A 172 21.59 12.78 4.68
C LEU A 172 22.15 14.20 4.89
N SER A 173 21.42 15.01 5.67
CA SER A 173 21.96 16.30 6.12
C SER A 173 23.13 16.05 7.09
N PRO A 174 24.27 16.76 6.96
CA PRO A 174 25.38 16.62 7.89
C PRO A 174 25.06 17.15 9.29
N HIS A 175 23.98 17.92 9.45
CA HIS A 175 23.54 18.48 10.73
C HIS A 175 22.19 17.86 11.11
N PHE A 176 22.22 16.70 11.78
CA PHE A 176 21.03 16.21 12.47
C PHE A 176 20.77 17.11 13.68
N GLY A 177 19.54 17.59 13.82
CA GLY A 177 19.12 18.34 15.01
C GLY A 177 19.28 17.51 16.30
N SER A 178 19.03 18.13 17.44
CA SER A 178 19.13 17.45 18.74
C SER A 178 18.22 16.21 18.81
N LEU A 179 18.79 15.08 19.24
CA LEU A 179 18.05 13.86 19.52
C LEU A 179 17.60 13.84 20.98
N PHE A 180 16.33 14.17 21.22
CA PHE A 180 15.73 14.10 22.55
C PHE A 180 15.38 12.65 22.92
N PRO A 181 15.74 12.15 24.12
CA PRO A 181 15.40 10.79 24.56
C PRO A 181 13.90 10.47 24.46
N GLU A 182 13.04 11.48 24.68
CA GLU A 182 11.59 11.40 24.59
C GLU A 182 11.09 11.02 23.19
N LEU A 183 11.87 11.32 22.14
CA LEU A 183 11.56 11.00 20.74
C LEU A 183 12.14 9.65 20.29
N MET A 184 13.05 9.03 21.04
CA MET A 184 13.60 7.72 20.66
C MET A 184 12.53 6.65 20.41
N PRO A 185 11.54 6.43 21.30
CA PRO A 185 10.48 5.46 21.03
C PRO A 185 9.57 5.86 19.86
N VAL A 186 9.39 7.17 19.63
CA VAL A 186 8.63 7.72 18.51
C VAL A 186 9.31 7.37 17.18
N PHE A 187 10.61 7.65 17.05
CA PHE A 187 11.37 7.32 15.86
C PHE A 187 11.52 5.81 15.64
N ALA A 188 11.65 5.02 16.71
CA ALA A 188 11.68 3.57 16.61
C ALA A 188 10.39 3.01 16.00
N LEU A 189 9.22 3.46 16.49
CA LEU A 189 7.92 3.01 15.96
C LEU A 189 7.62 3.55 14.56
N TYR A 190 8.07 4.78 14.24
CA TYR A 190 7.97 5.31 12.87
C TYR A 190 8.81 4.48 11.89
N ARG A 191 10.05 4.11 12.27
CA ARG A 191 10.91 3.23 11.47
C ARG A 191 10.30 1.84 11.32
N GLU A 192 9.70 1.30 12.38
CA GLU A 192 8.98 0.02 12.33
C GLU A 192 7.84 0.04 11.30
N ALA A 193 7.05 1.12 11.27
CA ALA A 193 6.04 1.32 10.24
C ALA A 193 6.66 1.36 8.84
N LYS A 194 7.71 2.16 8.63
CA LYS A 194 8.38 2.27 7.33
C LYS A 194 8.96 0.96 6.79
N ASN A 195 9.46 0.11 7.69
CA ASN A 195 10.07 -1.17 7.34
C ASN A 195 9.08 -2.32 7.19
N SER A 196 7.82 -2.15 7.60
CA SER A 196 6.81 -3.18 7.47
C SER A 196 6.39 -3.37 6.01
N GLY A 197 5.91 -4.57 5.66
CA GLY A 197 5.15 -4.79 4.43
C GLY A 197 3.67 -4.42 4.62
N SER A 198 3.03 -5.05 5.61
CA SER A 198 1.59 -4.97 5.86
C SER A 198 1.05 -3.56 6.08
N SER A 199 0.17 -3.09 5.17
CA SER A 199 -0.57 -1.82 5.31
C SER A 199 -1.37 -1.73 6.62
N PHE A 200 -1.92 -2.84 7.09
CA PHE A 200 -2.66 -2.93 8.35
C PHE A 200 -1.76 -2.64 9.55
N TYR A 201 -0.58 -3.26 9.58
CA TYR A 201 0.38 -3.04 10.67
C TYR A 201 1.00 -1.64 10.61
N LYS A 202 1.35 -1.14 9.42
CA LYS A 202 1.78 0.24 9.22
C LYS A 202 0.78 1.23 9.79
N PHE A 203 -0.50 1.04 9.47
CA PHE A 203 -1.59 1.85 10.00
C PHE A 203 -1.63 1.80 11.53
N LEU A 204 -1.55 0.62 12.14
CA LEU A 204 -1.54 0.47 13.60
C LEU A 204 -0.34 1.19 14.26
N CYS A 205 0.85 1.14 13.65
CA CYS A 205 2.01 1.88 14.14
C CYS A 205 1.79 3.39 14.06
N TYR A 206 1.30 3.90 12.93
CA TYR A 206 1.00 5.32 12.77
C TYR A 206 -0.13 5.79 13.70
N HIS A 207 -1.18 5.00 13.88
CA HIS A 207 -2.25 5.28 14.85
C HIS A 207 -1.70 5.39 16.28
N LYS A 208 -0.88 4.42 16.72
CA LYS A 208 -0.23 4.45 18.04
C LYS A 208 0.67 5.67 18.24
N LEU A 209 1.35 6.13 17.20
CA LEU A 209 2.14 7.38 17.25
C LEU A 209 1.24 8.59 17.51
N LEU A 210 0.15 8.73 16.77
CA LEU A 210 -0.81 9.83 16.99
C LEU A 210 -1.43 9.75 18.39
N ASP A 211 -1.89 8.57 18.80
CA ASP A 211 -2.51 8.34 20.11
C ASP A 211 -1.55 8.64 21.26
N GLY A 212 -0.30 8.16 21.18
CA GLY A 212 0.73 8.44 22.18
C GLY A 212 1.09 9.93 22.27
N ILE A 213 1.28 10.59 21.12
CA ILE A 213 1.63 12.01 21.05
C ILE A 213 0.50 12.87 21.62
N TYR A 214 -0.73 12.72 21.12
CA TYR A 214 -1.86 13.54 21.56
C TYR A 214 -2.45 13.13 22.90
N GLY A 215 -2.14 11.93 23.39
CA GLY A 215 -2.48 11.46 24.71
C GLY A 215 -1.42 11.85 25.73
N ILE A 216 -0.66 10.85 26.19
CA ILE A 216 0.20 10.95 27.38
C ILE A 216 1.40 11.87 27.15
N MET A 217 2.02 11.85 25.96
CA MET A 217 3.30 12.52 25.74
C MET A 217 3.18 14.05 25.80
N ARG A 218 2.20 14.64 25.09
CA ARG A 218 1.94 16.09 25.16
C ARG A 218 1.46 16.50 26.54
N ALA A 219 0.58 15.73 27.17
CA ALA A 219 0.11 16.03 28.52
C ALA A 219 1.27 16.12 29.51
N ASN A 220 2.21 15.17 29.46
CA ASN A 220 3.41 15.19 30.28
C ASN A 220 4.32 16.38 29.95
N LEU A 221 4.51 16.71 28.67
CA LEU A 221 5.32 17.84 28.25
C LEU A 221 4.77 19.18 28.79
N PHE A 222 3.46 19.41 28.66
CA PHE A 222 2.83 20.62 29.20
C PHE A 222 2.87 20.68 30.72
N LYS A 223 2.75 19.54 31.40
CA LYS A 223 2.91 19.45 32.86
C LYS A 223 4.33 19.86 33.28
N GLN A 224 5.35 19.39 32.57
CA GLN A 224 6.75 19.75 32.82
C GLN A 224 7.00 21.25 32.54
N ALA A 225 6.55 21.76 31.39
CA ALA A 225 6.66 23.18 31.04
C ALA A 225 6.03 24.08 32.11
N LYS A 226 4.83 23.72 32.58
CA LYS A 226 4.14 24.42 33.67
C LYS A 226 4.96 24.41 34.96
N SER A 227 5.59 23.29 35.32
CA SER A 227 6.44 23.23 36.53
C SER A 227 7.69 24.11 36.43
N LYS A 228 8.14 24.42 35.21
CA LYS A 228 9.26 25.33 34.94
C LYS A 228 8.82 26.77 34.66
N ASN A 229 7.53 27.10 34.77
CA ASN A 229 6.96 28.39 34.35
C ASN A 229 7.26 28.76 32.87
N ILE A 230 7.38 27.76 32.00
CA ILE A 230 7.60 27.94 30.56
C ILE A 230 6.26 27.81 29.85
N THR A 231 5.92 28.80 29.02
CA THR A 231 4.82 28.70 28.05
C THR A 231 5.38 28.20 26.72
N LEU A 232 4.91 27.03 26.28
CA LEU A 232 5.28 26.45 24.99
C LEU A 232 4.41 27.02 23.87
N THR A 233 5.01 27.21 22.71
CA THR A 233 4.33 27.62 21.49
C THR A 233 3.52 26.45 20.94
N GLN A 234 2.21 26.65 20.80
CA GLN A 234 1.33 25.65 20.22
C GLN A 234 1.06 25.97 18.76
N GLN A 235 1.45 25.07 17.87
CA GLN A 235 1.04 25.11 16.48
C GLN A 235 -0.25 24.31 16.30
N ARG A 236 -1.11 24.78 15.39
CA ARG A 236 -2.32 24.04 15.05
C ARG A 236 -1.94 22.91 14.10
N ASP A 237 -1.85 21.71 14.65
CA ASP A 237 -1.61 20.54 13.82
C ASP A 237 -2.87 20.16 13.05
N VAL A 238 -2.78 20.19 11.73
CA VAL A 238 -3.86 19.85 10.82
C VAL A 238 -3.42 18.77 9.84
N VAL A 239 -4.38 18.00 9.34
CA VAL A 239 -4.13 17.08 8.22
C VAL A 239 -3.67 17.91 7.02
N PRO A 240 -2.47 17.67 6.48
CA PRO A 240 -1.93 18.48 5.40
C PRO A 240 -2.60 18.16 4.05
N ASP A 241 -2.56 19.12 3.13
CA ASP A 241 -2.99 18.92 1.75
C ASP A 241 -1.91 18.16 0.96
N SER A 242 -2.36 17.32 0.03
CA SER A 242 -1.52 16.67 -0.96
C SER A 242 -2.36 16.30 -2.18
N PRO A 243 -1.82 16.45 -3.41
CA PRO A 243 -2.52 16.04 -4.63
C PRO A 243 -2.75 14.53 -4.71
N TYR A 244 -2.05 13.74 -3.89
CA TYR A 244 -2.15 12.28 -3.86
C TYR A 244 -3.19 11.76 -2.85
N ILE A 245 -3.91 12.64 -2.17
CA ILE A 245 -5.04 12.26 -1.31
C ILE A 245 -6.26 12.02 -2.21
N VAL A 246 -6.78 10.80 -2.15
CA VAL A 246 -7.99 10.39 -2.88
C VAL A 246 -9.19 11.24 -2.47
N GLU A 247 -10.10 11.48 -3.42
CA GLU A 247 -11.24 12.38 -3.27
C GLU A 247 -12.07 12.13 -2.00
N SER A 248 -12.32 10.86 -1.70
CA SER A 248 -13.10 10.41 -0.53
C SER A 248 -12.51 10.86 0.82
N LEU A 249 -11.20 11.15 0.86
CA LEU A 249 -10.47 11.57 2.07
C LEU A 249 -10.13 13.06 2.08
N ARG A 250 -10.35 13.80 0.98
CA ARG A 250 -10.02 15.23 0.89
C ARG A 250 -10.78 16.09 1.90
N GLN A 251 -11.96 15.66 2.33
CA GLN A 251 -12.74 16.32 3.39
C GLN A 251 -12.01 16.45 4.74
N HIS A 252 -10.97 15.63 4.96
CA HIS A 252 -10.17 15.68 6.19
C HIS A 252 -9.05 16.72 6.15
N ILE A 253 -8.71 17.25 4.97
CA ILE A 253 -7.63 18.24 4.81
C ILE A 253 -7.95 19.50 5.62
N GLY A 254 -6.99 20.01 6.38
CA GLY A 254 -7.15 21.16 7.28
C GLY A 254 -7.89 20.84 8.59
N GLN A 255 -8.45 19.63 8.75
CA GLN A 255 -9.03 19.18 10.00
C GLN A 255 -7.92 19.03 11.07
N SER A 256 -8.24 19.32 12.34
CA SER A 256 -7.32 19.02 13.44
C SER A 256 -6.97 17.53 13.46
N ILE A 257 -5.68 17.20 13.57
CA ILE A 257 -5.21 15.81 13.59
C ILE A 257 -5.83 15.03 14.75
N LYS A 258 -6.02 15.66 15.92
CA LYS A 258 -6.70 15.01 17.05
C LYS A 258 -8.15 14.67 16.72
N VAL A 259 -8.86 15.58 16.06
CA VAL A 259 -10.25 15.33 15.65
C VAL A 259 -10.28 14.22 14.58
N PHE A 260 -9.36 14.23 13.62
CA PHE A 260 -9.24 13.17 12.62
C PHE A 260 -8.96 11.80 13.27
N LEU A 261 -8.06 11.76 14.25
CA LEU A 261 -7.76 10.57 15.04
C LEU A 261 -9.01 10.01 15.76
N ASP A 262 -9.74 10.89 16.46
CA ASP A 262 -10.86 10.48 17.31
C ASP A 262 -12.12 10.14 16.53
N SER A 263 -12.41 10.91 15.47
CA SER A 263 -13.67 10.79 14.71
C SER A 263 -13.57 9.83 13.53
N THR A 264 -12.38 9.60 13.00
CA THR A 264 -12.17 8.81 11.76
C THR A 264 -11.24 7.64 11.99
N LEU A 265 -9.98 7.88 12.34
CA LEU A 265 -8.97 6.81 12.40
C LEU A 265 -9.31 5.75 13.44
N THR A 266 -9.70 6.17 14.65
CA THR A 266 -9.97 5.24 15.75
C THR A 266 -11.22 4.41 15.50
N PRO A 267 -12.40 5.01 15.26
CA PRO A 267 -13.65 4.25 15.18
C PRO A 267 -13.73 3.40 13.91
N ARG A 268 -13.26 3.93 12.77
CA ARG A 268 -13.44 3.27 11.47
C ARG A 268 -12.33 2.28 11.12
N TYR A 269 -11.08 2.61 11.47
CA TYR A 269 -9.93 1.83 11.02
C TYR A 269 -9.30 1.05 12.19
N ARG A 270 -8.87 1.72 13.26
CA ARG A 270 -8.21 1.03 14.39
C ARG A 270 -9.09 -0.05 15.00
N ASN A 271 -10.36 0.24 15.29
CA ASN A 271 -11.24 -0.76 15.87
C ASN A 271 -11.48 -1.93 14.90
N ALA A 272 -11.63 -1.65 13.60
CA ALA A 272 -11.82 -2.68 12.59
C ALA A 272 -10.62 -3.64 12.48
N VAL A 273 -9.37 -3.16 12.49
CA VAL A 273 -8.18 -4.03 12.36
C VAL A 273 -7.74 -4.64 13.69
N ALA A 274 -8.09 -4.04 14.82
CA ALA A 274 -7.69 -4.54 16.14
C ALA A 274 -8.48 -5.79 16.58
N HIS A 275 -9.63 -6.05 15.98
CA HIS A 275 -10.54 -7.12 16.39
C HIS A 275 -10.86 -8.05 15.22
N PHE A 276 -10.68 -9.36 15.41
CA PHE A 276 -11.06 -10.37 14.42
C PHE A 276 -12.58 -10.48 14.27
N VAL A 277 -13.30 -10.33 15.38
CA VAL A 277 -14.75 -10.18 15.40
C VAL A 277 -15.06 -8.69 15.52
N THR A 278 -15.78 -8.13 14.55
CA THR A 278 -16.16 -6.71 14.54
C THR A 278 -17.30 -6.44 15.53
N ASP A 279 -17.50 -5.16 15.89
CA ASP A 279 -18.51 -4.76 16.89
C ASP A 279 -19.96 -5.14 16.49
N ASP A 280 -20.21 -5.34 15.20
CA ASP A 280 -21.50 -5.80 14.63
C ASP A 280 -21.60 -7.34 14.52
N GLY A 281 -20.63 -8.08 15.02
CA GLY A 281 -20.58 -9.55 14.98
C GLY A 281 -20.07 -10.14 13.67
N GLY A 282 -19.61 -9.30 12.74
CA GLY A 282 -18.91 -9.73 11.53
C GLY A 282 -17.53 -10.32 11.81
N ILE A 283 -16.93 -10.94 10.78
CA ILE A 283 -15.56 -11.46 10.83
C ILE A 283 -14.68 -10.63 9.90
N LEU A 284 -13.60 -10.07 10.43
CA LEU A 284 -12.62 -9.34 9.65
C LEU A 284 -11.91 -10.29 8.69
N ASN A 285 -12.14 -10.10 7.39
CA ASN A 285 -11.34 -10.72 6.35
C ASN A 285 -10.37 -9.68 5.77
N MET A 286 -9.10 -9.80 6.14
CA MET A 286 -8.03 -8.89 5.68
C MET A 286 -7.67 -9.07 4.20
N SER A 287 -8.11 -10.17 3.58
CA SER A 287 -7.87 -10.51 2.19
C SER A 287 -8.93 -9.95 1.24
N LEU A 288 -9.97 -9.29 1.76
CA LEU A 288 -10.99 -8.66 0.93
C LEU A 288 -10.42 -7.44 0.19
N PRO A 289 -10.64 -7.32 -1.15
CA PRO A 289 -10.11 -6.22 -1.95
C PRO A 289 -10.48 -4.83 -1.42
N GLU A 290 -11.71 -4.66 -0.95
CA GLU A 290 -12.22 -3.43 -0.36
C GLU A 290 -11.45 -3.02 0.89
N HIS A 291 -11.08 -3.97 1.75
CA HIS A 291 -10.29 -3.69 2.95
C HIS A 291 -8.85 -3.34 2.57
N ILE A 292 -8.23 -4.12 1.67
CA ILE A 292 -6.86 -3.85 1.20
C ILE A 292 -6.76 -2.43 0.62
N ASN A 293 -7.70 -2.05 -0.24
CA ASN A 293 -7.71 -0.74 -0.88
C ASN A 293 -7.98 0.39 0.12
N SER A 294 -8.99 0.23 0.99
CA SER A 294 -9.33 1.22 2.03
C SER A 294 -8.15 1.52 2.96
N TYR A 295 -7.39 0.49 3.35
CA TYR A 295 -6.18 0.68 4.17
C TYR A 295 -5.03 1.29 3.37
N ALA A 296 -4.85 0.94 2.10
CA ALA A 296 -3.84 1.58 1.25
C ALA A 296 -4.08 3.09 1.10
N GLU A 297 -5.34 3.51 0.94
CA GLU A 297 -5.73 4.92 0.78
C GLU A 297 -5.53 5.73 2.07
N ILE A 298 -6.05 5.24 3.21
CA ILE A 298 -5.96 5.98 4.48
C ILE A 298 -4.52 6.06 5.02
N LEU A 299 -3.67 5.10 4.65
CA LEU A 299 -2.31 4.99 5.17
C LEU A 299 -1.48 6.24 4.86
N TYR A 300 -1.60 6.77 3.64
CA TYR A 300 -0.85 7.95 3.24
C TYR A 300 -1.25 9.20 4.05
N VAL A 301 -2.55 9.45 4.18
CA VAL A 301 -3.08 10.59 4.96
C VAL A 301 -2.65 10.47 6.42
N THR A 302 -2.69 9.25 6.96
CA THR A 302 -2.27 8.97 8.34
C THR A 302 -0.77 9.21 8.53
N GLU A 303 0.07 8.78 7.58
CA GLU A 303 1.51 9.05 7.63
C GLU A 303 1.81 10.55 7.63
N LEU A 304 1.17 11.30 6.74
CA LEU A 304 1.34 12.75 6.67
C LEU A 304 0.98 13.42 8.00
N ALA A 305 -0.14 13.01 8.61
CA ALA A 305 -0.55 13.49 9.92
C ALA A 305 0.46 13.13 11.03
N VAL A 306 1.02 11.90 11.01
CA VAL A 306 2.06 11.47 11.94
C VAL A 306 3.30 12.36 11.82
N ARG A 307 3.75 12.66 10.60
CA ARG A 307 4.91 13.52 10.39
C ARG A 307 4.72 14.91 11.01
N VAL A 308 3.57 15.54 10.77
CA VAL A 308 3.21 16.83 11.38
C VAL A 308 3.19 16.72 12.91
N ALA A 309 2.58 15.67 13.46
CA ALA A 309 2.48 15.48 14.91
C ALA A 309 3.86 15.30 15.57
N ILE A 310 4.78 14.56 14.93
CA ILE A 310 6.17 14.35 15.38
C ILE A 310 6.95 15.67 15.31
N GLU A 311 6.91 16.38 14.18
CA GLU A 311 7.64 17.64 13.97
C GLU A 311 7.19 18.72 14.97
N SER A 312 5.86 18.82 15.21
CA SER A 312 5.26 19.70 16.21
C SER A 312 5.70 19.33 17.64
N TYR A 313 5.69 18.04 17.99
CA TYR A 313 6.13 17.58 19.30
C TYR A 313 7.64 17.81 19.53
N GLN A 314 8.47 17.56 18.52
CA GLN A 314 9.90 17.83 18.55
C GLN A 314 10.19 19.33 18.75
N SER A 315 9.43 20.20 18.09
CA SER A 315 9.56 21.66 18.25
C SER A 315 9.25 22.10 19.67
N MET A 316 8.19 21.56 20.28
CA MET A 316 7.84 21.86 21.67
C MET A 316 8.89 21.32 22.67
N LEU A 317 9.49 20.16 22.41
CA LEU A 317 10.61 19.64 23.20
C LEU A 317 11.84 20.55 23.11
N ALA A 318 12.22 20.96 21.90
CA ALA A 318 13.33 21.88 21.70
C ALA A 318 13.13 23.21 22.45
N GLU A 319 11.90 23.75 22.44
CA GLU A 319 11.56 24.94 23.22
C GLU A 319 11.70 24.70 24.73
N LEU A 320 11.20 23.58 25.24
CA LEU A 320 11.33 23.22 26.67
C LEU A 320 12.79 23.11 27.12
N HIS A 321 13.66 22.51 26.29
CA HIS A 321 15.08 22.33 26.59
C HIS A 321 15.93 23.59 26.38
N SER A 322 15.49 24.50 25.49
CA SER A 322 16.20 25.77 25.28
C SER A 322 15.87 26.83 26.32
N LYS A 323 14.65 26.80 26.89
CA LYS A 323 14.15 27.78 27.87
C LYS A 323 14.32 27.37 29.32
N GLY A 324 14.64 26.11 29.61
CA GLY A 324 14.67 25.56 30.97
C GLY A 324 15.98 24.87 31.28
#